data_AF-A0A2K9NW71-F1
#
_entry.id   AF-A0A2K9NW71-F1
#
_cell.length_a   1.000
_cell.length_b   1.000
_cell.length_c   1.000
_cell.angle_alpha   90.00
_cell.angle_beta   90.00
_cell.angle_gamma   90.00
#
_symmetry.space_group_name_H-M   'P 1'
#
loop_
_entity.id
_entity.type
_entity.pdbx_description
1 polymer ?
#
loop_
_entity_poly.entity_id
_entity_poly.type
_entity_poly.pdbx_seq_one_letter_code
_entity_poly.pdbx_strand_id
1 'polypeptide(L)'
;MKILLVLSLMALTTVAEAKIGLKVSLIYKKGIGKGFFLSTEQHSIQSVDEKEHILIQMKNGIKADISAFYVQSVHEYGPSGFVRIKGDLYNINGKIVKTFNEPNLDIYLGDTKTITHVERNEEQIEIVITPVSL
;
A
#
# COMPACT_ATOMS: atom_id res chain seq x y z
N MET A 1 27.63 2.65 42.91
CA MET A 1 26.28 3.17 42.61
C MET A 1 26.16 3.85 41.24
N LYS A 2 27.10 4.72 40.83
CA LYS A 2 27.04 5.43 39.54
C LYS A 2 27.03 4.52 38.30
N ILE A 3 27.84 3.45 38.29
CA ILE A 3 27.91 2.49 37.17
C ILE A 3 26.60 1.71 37.01
N LEU A 4 25.95 1.35 38.12
CA LEU A 4 24.66 0.65 38.09
C LEU A 4 23.55 1.52 37.46
N LEU A 5 23.61 2.83 37.72
CA LEU A 5 22.68 3.80 37.17
C LEU A 5 22.88 4.01 35.66
N VAL A 6 24.13 3.95 35.17
CA VAL A 6 24.43 4.00 33.73
C VAL A 6 23.97 2.73 33.02
N LEU A 7 24.17 1.54 33.61
CA LEU A 7 23.64 0.28 33.05
C LEU A 7 22.11 0.27 32.99
N SER A 8 21.46 0.78 34.03
CA SER A 8 20.00 0.93 34.07
C SER A 8 19.46 1.86 32.98
N LEU A 9 20.20 2.90 32.60
CA LEU A 9 19.79 3.83 31.56
C LEU A 9 19.88 3.22 30.15
N MET A 10 20.86 2.35 29.91
CA MET A 10 21.03 1.66 28.63
C MET A 10 19.92 0.64 28.36
N ALA A 11 19.28 0.10 29.39
CA ALA A 11 18.16 -0.84 29.25
C ALA A 11 16.85 -0.18 28.76
N LEU A 12 16.78 1.15 28.67
CA LEU A 12 15.58 1.90 28.27
C LEU A 12 15.58 2.30 26.78
N THR A 13 16.53 1.84 25.97
CA THR A 13 16.55 2.18 24.54
C THR A 13 15.47 1.41 23.80
N THR A 14 14.47 2.11 23.27
CA THR A 14 13.49 1.53 22.34
C THR A 14 14.08 1.49 20.92
N VAL A 15 13.83 0.42 20.19
CA VAL A 15 14.19 0.32 18.77
C VAL A 15 13.23 1.21 17.98
N ALA A 16 13.76 2.19 17.25
CA ALA A 16 12.99 2.97 16.29
C ALA A 16 13.03 2.24 14.95
N GLU A 17 11.95 1.55 14.60
CA GLU A 17 11.79 0.95 13.27
C GLU A 17 11.07 1.95 12.36
N ALA A 18 11.63 2.16 11.16
CA ALA A 18 11.04 3.05 10.17
C ALA A 18 9.81 2.36 9.55
N LYS A 19 8.62 2.95 9.76
CA LYS A 19 7.38 2.50 9.13
C LYS A 19 7.14 3.25 7.82
N ILE A 20 6.46 2.60 6.88
CA ILE A 20 6.03 3.20 5.62
C ILE A 20 4.58 3.62 5.76
N GLY A 21 4.28 4.91 5.57
CA GLY A 21 2.91 5.35 5.42
C GLY A 21 2.37 5.02 4.04
N LEU A 22 1.20 4.43 3.94
CA LEU A 22 0.50 4.16 2.70
C LEU A 22 -0.89 4.78 2.75
N LYS A 23 -1.15 5.76 1.89
CA LYS A 23 -2.51 6.20 1.57
C LYS A 23 -3.02 5.35 0.43
N VAL A 24 -4.06 4.57 0.69
CA VAL A 24 -4.62 3.61 -0.27
C VAL A 24 -6.10 3.88 -0.44
N SER A 25 -6.54 3.99 -1.69
CA SER A 25 -7.95 4.11 -2.05
C SER A 25 -8.34 2.98 -2.97
N LEU A 26 -9.45 2.31 -2.65
CA LEU A 26 -10.06 1.27 -3.47
C LEU A 26 -11.38 1.81 -4.02
N ILE A 27 -11.50 1.88 -5.34
CA ILE A 27 -12.63 2.47 -6.04
C ILE A 27 -13.22 1.40 -6.94
N TYR A 28 -14.53 1.21 -6.86
CA TYR A 28 -15.27 0.29 -7.71
C TYR A 28 -16.36 1.03 -8.46
N LYS A 29 -16.38 0.85 -9.78
CA LYS A 29 -17.35 1.46 -10.68
C LYS A 29 -18.13 0.36 -11.39
N LYS A 30 -19.46 0.44 -11.39
CA LYS A 30 -20.35 -0.49 -12.08
C LYS A 30 -21.27 0.23 -13.06
N GLY A 31 -21.42 -0.32 -14.26
CA GLY A 31 -22.21 0.27 -15.35
C GLY A 31 -21.40 1.16 -16.30
N ILE A 32 -20.07 1.02 -16.32
CA ILE A 32 -19.24 1.77 -17.26
C ILE A 32 -19.68 1.45 -18.69
N GLY A 33 -19.69 2.47 -19.55
CA GLY A 33 -20.15 2.37 -20.93
C GLY A 33 -21.66 2.52 -21.14
N LYS A 34 -22.47 2.60 -20.08
CA LYS A 34 -23.94 2.77 -20.16
C LYS A 34 -24.42 4.22 -19.96
N GLY A 35 -23.51 5.20 -20.09
CA GLY A 35 -23.77 6.63 -19.88
C GLY A 35 -23.79 7.09 -18.42
N PHE A 36 -24.10 6.19 -17.48
CA PHE A 36 -24.02 6.40 -16.04
C PHE A 36 -23.36 5.20 -15.37
N PHE A 37 -22.59 5.43 -14.31
CA PHE A 37 -22.02 4.37 -13.48
C PHE A 37 -22.22 4.68 -12.00
N LEU A 38 -22.32 3.63 -11.19
CA LEU A 38 -22.30 3.72 -9.73
C LEU A 38 -20.86 3.55 -9.26
N SER A 39 -20.39 4.48 -8.42
CA SER A 39 -19.06 4.43 -7.79
C SER A 39 -19.20 4.13 -6.30
N THR A 40 -18.38 3.21 -5.80
CA THR A 40 -18.18 2.98 -4.37
C THR A 40 -16.70 3.15 -4.08
N GLU A 41 -16.35 3.79 -2.97
CA GLU A 41 -14.96 4.11 -2.64
C GLU A 41 -14.65 3.75 -1.18
N GLN A 42 -13.43 3.28 -0.93
CA GLN A 42 -12.89 3.02 0.40
C GLN A 42 -11.49 3.60 0.48
N HIS A 43 -11.28 4.55 1.39
CA HIS A 43 -9.98 5.18 1.62
C HIS A 43 -9.41 4.72 2.96
N SER A 44 -8.09 4.54 3.00
CA SER A 44 -7.38 4.08 4.19
C SER A 44 -5.99 4.70 4.22
N ILE A 45 -5.53 5.09 5.40
CA ILE A 45 -4.13 5.45 5.64
C ILE A 45 -3.60 4.41 6.61
N GLN A 46 -2.58 3.68 6.18
CA GLN A 46 -2.00 2.58 6.94
C GLN A 46 -0.51 2.84 7.17
N SER A 47 -0.03 2.48 8.34
CA SER A 47 1.40 2.44 8.65
C SER A 47 1.84 1.00 8.51
N VAL A 48 2.79 0.72 7.64
CA VAL A 48 3.16 -0.64 7.23
C VAL A 48 4.64 -0.87 7.53
N ASP A 49 4.94 -1.95 8.25
CA ASP A 49 6.31 -2.44 8.43
C ASP A 49 6.77 -3.22 7.19
N GLU A 50 8.08 -3.33 6.93
CA GLU A 50 8.62 -3.94 5.68
C GLU A 50 8.17 -5.40 5.39
N LYS A 51 7.57 -6.08 6.37
CA LYS A 51 7.08 -7.46 6.27
C LYS A 51 5.58 -7.59 6.56
N GLU A 52 4.91 -6.48 6.80
CA GLU A 52 3.50 -6.46 7.12
C GLU A 52 2.66 -6.43 5.85
N HIS A 53 1.56 -7.18 5.89
CA HIS A 53 0.53 -7.16 4.87
C HIS A 53 -0.67 -6.42 5.42
N ILE A 54 -1.18 -5.47 4.64
CA ILE A 54 -2.41 -4.74 4.94
C ILE A 54 -3.52 -5.17 4.00
N LEU A 55 -4.70 -5.37 4.56
CA LEU A 55 -5.90 -5.71 3.82
C LEU A 55 -6.83 -4.49 3.77
N ILE A 56 -7.05 -3.94 2.58
CA ILE A 56 -8.10 -2.94 2.35
C ILE A 56 -9.29 -3.67 1.72
N GLN A 57 -10.44 -3.66 2.39
CA GLN A 57 -11.64 -4.38 1.92
C GLN A 57 -12.88 -3.50 1.93
N MET A 58 -13.66 -3.58 0.87
CA MET A 58 -14.96 -2.95 0.72
C MET A 58 -16.10 -3.89 1.19
N LYS A 59 -17.25 -3.32 1.53
CA LYS A 59 -18.44 -4.08 1.95
C LYS A 59 -18.96 -5.04 0.89
N ASN A 60 -18.74 -4.73 -0.39
CA ASN A 60 -19.15 -5.57 -1.52
C ASN A 60 -18.15 -6.71 -1.82
N GLY A 61 -17.12 -6.91 -1.00
CA GLY A 61 -16.18 -8.03 -1.14
C GLY A 61 -14.93 -7.75 -1.97
N ILE A 62 -14.86 -6.61 -2.68
CA ILE A 62 -13.64 -6.18 -3.37
C ILE A 62 -12.58 -5.86 -2.32
N LYS A 63 -11.37 -6.37 -2.52
CA LYS A 63 -10.28 -6.20 -1.55
C LYS A 63 -8.92 -6.14 -2.23
N ALA A 64 -7.97 -5.52 -1.56
CA ALA A 64 -6.57 -5.49 -1.93
C ALA A 64 -5.74 -5.93 -0.72
N ASP A 65 -4.90 -6.94 -0.91
CA ASP A 65 -3.88 -7.36 0.05
C ASP A 65 -2.55 -6.82 -0.47
N ILE A 66 -1.92 -5.92 0.28
CA ILE A 66 -0.68 -5.26 -0.15
C ILE A 66 0.36 -5.24 0.95
N SER A 67 1.62 -5.32 0.54
CA SER A 67 2.78 -5.07 1.37
C SER A 67 3.70 -4.05 0.69
N ALA A 68 4.51 -3.37 1.49
CA ALA A 68 5.41 -2.33 1.01
C ALA A 68 6.76 -2.41 1.71
N PHE A 69 7.83 -2.11 0.97
CA PHE A 69 9.19 -2.04 1.51
C PHE A 69 10.03 -1.05 0.72
N TYR A 70 11.02 -0.44 1.37
CA TYR A 70 11.95 0.45 0.70
C TYR A 70 12.88 -0.37 -0.22
N VAL A 71 13.20 0.18 -1.39
CA VAL A 71 14.19 -0.41 -2.29
C VAL A 71 15.37 0.54 -2.43
N GLN A 72 16.59 0.02 -2.32
CA GLN A 72 17.78 0.85 -2.47
C GLN A 72 17.98 1.28 -3.92
N SER A 73 18.16 2.59 -4.14
CA SER A 73 18.65 3.12 -5.41
C SER A 73 20.17 3.23 -5.36
N VAL A 74 20.88 2.54 -6.25
CA VAL A 74 22.34 2.67 -6.40
C VAL A 74 22.78 4.02 -6.99
N HIS A 75 21.83 4.83 -7.46
CA HIS A 75 22.08 6.12 -8.11
C HIS A 75 21.78 7.32 -7.19
N GLU A 76 21.26 7.11 -5.98
CA GLU A 76 20.95 8.17 -5.02
C GLU A 76 21.90 8.09 -3.82
N TYR A 77 22.45 9.23 -3.40
CA TYR A 77 23.21 9.34 -2.16
C TYR A 77 22.25 9.69 -1.01
N GLY A 78 21.86 8.72 -0.19
CA GLY A 78 20.93 8.90 0.93
C GLY A 78 19.97 7.72 1.12
N PRO A 79 19.01 7.83 2.07
CA PRO A 79 17.91 6.86 2.16
C PRO A 79 17.08 6.93 0.88
N SER A 80 16.74 5.77 0.31
CA SER A 80 16.02 5.76 -0.96
C SER A 80 14.57 6.22 -0.79
N GLY A 81 14.11 7.05 -1.71
CA GLY A 81 12.72 7.48 -1.78
C GLY A 81 11.79 6.46 -2.46
N PHE A 82 12.31 5.33 -2.97
CA PHE A 82 11.47 4.35 -3.67
C PHE A 82 10.88 3.32 -2.71
N VAL A 83 9.57 3.17 -2.79
CA VAL A 83 8.80 2.13 -2.10
C VAL A 83 8.30 1.14 -3.14
N ARG A 84 8.65 -0.13 -2.97
CA ARG A 84 8.11 -1.22 -3.77
C ARG A 84 6.84 -1.74 -3.13
N ILE A 85 5.78 -1.82 -3.92
CA ILE A 85 4.49 -2.38 -3.53
C ILE A 85 4.36 -3.78 -4.11
N LYS A 86 3.93 -4.73 -3.28
CA LYS A 86 3.57 -6.10 -3.68
C LYS A 86 2.17 -6.43 -3.22
N GLY A 87 1.59 -7.46 -3.81
CA GLY A 87 0.28 -7.97 -3.41
C GLY A 87 -0.69 -8.17 -4.56
N ASP A 88 -1.96 -8.31 -4.20
CA ASP A 88 -3.02 -8.76 -5.10
C ASP A 88 -4.30 -7.93 -4.93
N LEU A 89 -4.98 -7.71 -6.06
CA LEU A 89 -6.31 -7.11 -6.14
C LEU A 89 -7.33 -8.21 -6.45
N TYR A 90 -8.40 -8.27 -5.66
CA TYR A 90 -9.45 -9.27 -5.77
C TYR A 90 -10.78 -8.60 -6.15
N ASN A 91 -11.52 -9.21 -7.07
CA ASN A 91 -12.88 -8.76 -7.40
C ASN A 91 -13.92 -9.25 -6.39
N ILE A 92 -15.19 -8.90 -6.63
CA ILE A 92 -16.35 -9.31 -5.80
C ILE A 92 -16.49 -10.83 -5.63
N ASN A 93 -15.99 -11.61 -6.59
CA ASN A 93 -16.04 -13.08 -6.55
C ASN A 93 -14.83 -13.68 -5.78
N GLY A 94 -13.95 -12.84 -5.22
CA GLY A 94 -12.72 -13.27 -4.56
C GLY A 94 -11.63 -13.74 -5.52
N LYS A 95 -11.76 -13.51 -6.83
CA LYS A 95 -10.74 -13.87 -7.83
C LYS A 95 -9.67 -12.77 -7.90
N ILE A 96 -8.40 -13.17 -7.96
CA ILE A 96 -7.30 -12.25 -8.27
C ILE A 96 -7.47 -11.72 -9.70
N VAL A 97 -7.60 -10.40 -9.83
CA VAL A 97 -7.74 -9.70 -11.11
C VAL A 97 -6.49 -8.91 -11.50
N LYS A 98 -5.63 -8.61 -10.52
CA LYS A 98 -4.33 -7.98 -10.75
C LYS A 98 -3.36 -8.39 -9.63
N THR A 99 -2.11 -8.59 -9.99
CA THR A 99 -0.99 -8.83 -9.07
C THR A 99 0.06 -7.74 -9.29
N PHE A 100 0.68 -7.27 -8.20
CA PHE A 100 1.65 -6.18 -8.20
C PHE A 100 3.11 -6.67 -8.16
N ASN A 101 3.33 -7.96 -8.40
CA ASN A 101 4.64 -8.58 -8.30
C ASN A 101 5.47 -8.47 -9.60
N GLU A 102 4.83 -8.47 -10.77
CA GLU A 102 5.51 -8.38 -12.07
C GLU A 102 4.71 -7.60 -13.12
N PRO A 103 5.27 -6.53 -13.73
CA PRO A 103 6.52 -5.87 -13.35
C PRO A 103 6.44 -5.26 -11.94
N ASN A 104 7.59 -5.06 -11.28
CA ASN A 104 7.64 -4.45 -9.96
C ASN A 104 6.93 -3.08 -9.96
N LEU A 105 6.05 -2.88 -8.98
CA LEU A 105 5.42 -1.59 -8.75
C LEU A 105 6.26 -0.76 -7.78
N ASP A 106 7.15 0.04 -8.34
CA ASP A 106 7.97 0.99 -7.57
C ASP A 106 7.35 2.38 -7.65
N ILE A 107 7.12 2.99 -6.49
CA ILE A 107 6.50 4.31 -6.35
C ILE A 107 7.43 5.17 -5.50
N TYR A 108 7.75 6.38 -5.96
CA TYR A 108 8.53 7.32 -5.17
C TYR A 108 7.68 7.88 -4.01
N LEU A 109 8.29 8.17 -2.87
CA LEU A 109 7.60 8.78 -1.73
C LEU A 109 6.91 10.09 -2.15
N GLY A 110 5.62 10.21 -1.84
CA GLY A 110 4.78 11.33 -2.22
C GLY A 110 4.10 11.19 -3.58
N ASP A 111 4.60 10.31 -4.46
CA ASP A 111 3.97 10.07 -5.76
C ASP A 111 2.76 9.14 -5.64
N THR A 112 1.78 9.37 -6.51
CA THR A 112 0.57 8.55 -6.61
C THR A 112 0.63 7.65 -7.83
N LYS A 113 0.32 6.37 -7.66
CA LYS A 113 0.02 5.45 -8.77
C LYS A 113 -1.41 4.95 -8.68
N THR A 114 -2.08 4.96 -9.83
CA THR A 114 -3.40 4.35 -10.02
C THR A 114 -3.24 3.09 -10.87
N ILE A 115 -3.81 1.99 -10.39
CA ILE A 115 -3.85 0.72 -11.11
C ILE A 115 -5.31 0.40 -11.36
N THR A 116 -5.64 0.15 -12.62
CA THR A 116 -7.01 -0.06 -13.06
C THR A 116 -7.16 -1.47 -13.64
N HIS A 117 -8.26 -2.12 -13.29
CA HIS A 117 -8.73 -3.35 -13.91
C HIS A 117 -10.16 -3.14 -14.41
N VAL A 118 -10.43 -3.53 -15.65
CA VAL A 118 -11.77 -3.47 -16.25
C VAL A 118 -12.24 -4.91 -16.48
N GLU A 119 -13.40 -5.25 -15.93
CA GLU A 119 -14.04 -6.55 -16.09
C GLU A 119 -15.27 -6.41 -17.01
N ARG A 120 -15.25 -7.16 -18.12
CA ARG A 120 -16.35 -7.27 -19.10
C ARG A 120 -16.88 -5.94 -19.64
N ASN A 121 -16.05 -4.88 -19.65
CA ASN A 121 -16.40 -3.52 -20.08
C ASN A 121 -17.57 -2.85 -19.33
N GLU A 122 -18.03 -3.43 -18.23
CA GLU A 122 -19.12 -2.87 -17.42
C GLU A 122 -18.67 -2.51 -16.01
N GLU A 123 -17.63 -3.18 -15.52
CA GLU A 123 -17.14 -3.02 -14.16
C GLU A 123 -15.66 -2.60 -14.19
N GLN A 124 -15.28 -1.72 -13.27
CA GLN A 124 -13.91 -1.27 -13.13
C GLN A 124 -13.54 -1.19 -11.66
N ILE A 125 -12.34 -1.68 -11.36
CA ILE A 125 -11.73 -1.61 -10.04
C ILE A 125 -10.46 -0.80 -10.19
N GLU A 126 -10.32 0.23 -9.37
CA GLU A 126 -9.11 1.05 -9.29
C GLU A 126 -8.55 0.97 -7.88
N ILE A 127 -7.24 0.78 -7.78
CA ILE A 127 -6.49 1.01 -6.56
C ILE A 127 -5.55 2.18 -6.77
N VAL A 128 -5.62 3.16 -5.87
CA VAL A 128 -4.79 4.35 -5.86
C VAL A 128 -3.89 4.27 -4.64
N ILE A 129 -2.57 4.28 -4.85
CA ILE A 129 -1.57 4.09 -3.81
C ILE A 129 -0.64 5.30 -3.80
N THR A 130 -0.45 5.91 -2.63
CA THR A 130 0.50 7.00 -2.39
C THR A 130 1.32 6.69 -1.15
N PRO A 131 2.59 6.30 -1.29
CA PRO A 131 3.50 6.21 -0.17
C PRO A 131 3.76 7.59 0.44
N VAL A 132 3.77 7.69 1.76
CA VAL A 132 3.99 8.93 2.51
C VAL A 132 4.94 8.68 3.68
N SER A 133 5.73 9.69 4.02
CA SER A 133 6.44 9.71 5.30
C SER A 133 5.41 9.93 6.42
N LEU A 134 5.50 9.12 7.47
CA LEU A 134 4.76 9.32 8.72
C LEU A 134 5.62 10.08 9.74
#